data_AF-A0A7S0VPL6-F1
#
_entry.id   AF-A0A7S0VPL6-F1
#
_cell.length_a   1.000
_cell.length_b   1.000
_cell.length_c   1.000
_cell.angle_alpha   90.00
_cell.angle_beta   90.00
_cell.angle_gamma   90.00
#
_symmetry.space_group_name_H-M   'P 1'
#
loop_
_entity.id
_entity.type
_entity.pdbx_description
1 polymer ?
#
loop_
_entity_poly.entity_id
_entity_poly.type
_entity_poly.pdbx_seq_one_letter_code
_entity_poly.pdbx_strand_id
1 'polypeptide(L)'
;GFECARTAPVRGSSLCTAECGDGVVAATEGCDVGLPTDDPLTGCVGCRIRPGFVCTRPACGSGEQQACSTVCGDGIVVGAEECDEGFLNDDKASCRSDCTANRGDACIGVGCEVSEEALQEFLEKPVELESM
;
A
#
# COMPACT_ATOMS: atom_id res chain seq x y z
N GLY A 1 11.33 10.21 -23.19
CA GLY A 1 12.23 10.50 -24.31
C GLY A 1 13.16 9.32 -24.44
N PHE A 2 13.35 8.79 -25.65
CA PHE A 2 14.37 7.77 -25.88
C PHE A 2 15.51 8.44 -26.64
N GLU A 3 16.66 8.65 -25.99
CA GLU A 3 17.87 9.05 -26.71
C GLU A 3 18.63 7.81 -27.13
N CYS A 4 18.39 7.38 -28.37
CA CYS A 4 19.19 6.35 -29.01
C CYS A 4 20.57 6.95 -29.35
N ALA A 5 21.61 6.52 -28.64
CA ALA A 5 22.98 6.77 -29.06
C ALA A 5 23.21 6.09 -30.42
N ARG A 6 23.15 6.89 -31.49
CA ARG A 6 23.38 6.46 -32.88
C ARG A 6 24.82 5.99 -33.03
N THR A 7 25.07 4.70 -32.84
CA THR A 7 26.31 4.05 -33.28
C THR A 7 25.99 2.89 -34.20
N ALA A 8 25.78 3.23 -35.49
CA ALA A 8 25.93 2.38 -36.69
C ALA A 8 25.06 1.08 -36.82
N PRO A 9 24.88 0.53 -38.03
CA PRO A 9 23.66 -0.17 -38.41
C PRO A 9 23.73 -1.66 -38.13
N VAL A 10 23.15 -2.11 -37.03
CA VAL A 10 22.82 -3.53 -36.87
C VAL A 10 21.40 -3.75 -37.36
N ARG A 11 21.27 -4.35 -38.54
CA ARG A 11 19.99 -4.95 -38.97
C ARG A 11 19.66 -6.06 -37.98
N GLY A 12 18.55 -5.89 -37.27
CA GLY A 12 17.95 -6.93 -36.43
C GLY A 12 17.82 -6.48 -34.99
N SER A 13 16.59 -6.11 -34.62
CA SER A 13 16.07 -5.90 -33.26
C SER A 13 17.01 -5.19 -32.28
N SER A 14 16.78 -3.91 -32.00
CA SER A 14 17.28 -3.28 -30.79
C SER A 14 16.86 -4.13 -29.59
N LEU A 15 17.80 -4.84 -28.98
CA LEU A 15 17.62 -5.45 -27.66
C LEU A 15 17.59 -4.30 -26.67
N CYS A 16 16.44 -3.65 -26.54
CA CYS A 16 16.16 -2.77 -25.41
C CYS A 16 16.19 -3.66 -24.17
N THR A 17 17.30 -3.64 -23.43
CA THR A 17 17.34 -4.23 -22.11
C THR A 17 16.61 -3.25 -21.21
N ALA A 18 15.57 -3.69 -20.51
CA ALA A 18 14.90 -2.86 -19.52
C ALA A 18 15.88 -2.60 -18.37
N GLU A 19 16.14 -1.33 -18.06
CA GLU A 19 17.01 -0.91 -16.98
C GLU A 19 16.15 -0.43 -15.83
N CYS A 20 16.22 -1.14 -14.72
CA CYS A 20 15.42 -0.83 -13.55
C CYS A 20 15.88 0.47 -12.87
N GLY A 21 14.95 1.41 -12.68
CA GLY A 21 15.18 2.71 -12.05
C GLY A 21 15.34 3.86 -13.05
N ASP A 22 14.96 3.69 -14.32
CA ASP A 22 15.00 4.74 -15.35
C ASP A 22 13.70 5.56 -15.44
N GLY A 23 12.70 5.21 -14.63
CA GLY A 23 11.38 5.83 -14.57
C GLY A 23 10.45 5.39 -15.70
N VAL A 24 10.82 4.37 -16.48
CA VAL A 24 10.07 3.88 -17.64
C VAL A 24 9.80 2.39 -17.50
N VAL A 25 8.54 2.02 -17.23
CA VAL A 25 8.15 0.61 -17.18
C VAL A 25 8.31 -0.04 -18.57
N ALA A 26 9.35 -0.85 -18.74
CA ALA A 26 9.70 -1.52 -19.98
C ALA A 26 9.71 -3.05 -19.87
N ALA A 27 9.43 -3.73 -20.99
CA ALA A 27 9.48 -5.19 -21.13
C ALA A 27 8.82 -5.99 -19.97
N THR A 28 9.63 -6.59 -19.07
CA THR A 28 9.23 -7.47 -17.96
C THR A 28 9.07 -6.77 -16.61
N GLU A 29 9.22 -5.45 -16.55
CA GLU A 29 9.09 -4.68 -15.32
C GLU A 29 7.63 -4.58 -14.88
N GLY A 30 7.38 -4.87 -13.60
CA GLY A 30 6.08 -4.65 -12.97
C GLY A 30 5.87 -3.20 -12.55
N CYS A 31 6.96 -2.48 -12.30
CA CYS A 31 7.02 -1.10 -11.84
C CYS A 31 8.43 -0.53 -12.09
N ASP A 32 8.54 0.79 -12.23
CA ASP A 32 9.80 1.54 -12.24
C ASP A 32 9.52 2.96 -11.73
N VAL A 33 10.18 3.36 -10.64
CA VAL A 33 9.96 4.65 -9.95
C VAL A 33 11.01 5.72 -10.22
N GLY A 34 11.98 5.45 -11.09
CA GLY A 34 13.07 6.39 -11.38
C GLY A 34 14.01 6.61 -10.18
N LEU A 35 13.93 5.75 -9.17
CA LEU A 35 14.72 5.78 -7.93
C LEU A 35 15.31 4.39 -7.69
N PRO A 36 16.44 4.28 -6.95
CA PRO A 36 16.93 2.97 -6.49
C PRO A 36 15.81 2.26 -5.73
N THR A 37 15.49 1.04 -6.18
CA THR A 37 14.23 0.33 -5.91
C THR A 37 14.14 -0.33 -4.52
N ASP A 38 14.62 0.35 -3.49
CA ASP A 38 14.67 -0.14 -2.12
C ASP A 38 13.84 0.72 -1.15
N ASP A 39 13.24 1.80 -1.64
CA ASP A 39 12.35 2.65 -0.84
C ASP A 39 11.06 1.89 -0.42
N PRO A 40 10.76 1.80 0.89
CA PRO A 40 9.63 1.02 1.38
C PRO A 40 8.25 1.59 1.09
N LEU A 41 8.16 2.87 0.75
CA LEU A 41 6.91 3.59 0.52
C LEU A 41 6.47 3.55 -0.95
N THR A 42 7.38 3.21 -1.86
CA THR A 42 7.11 3.26 -3.30
C THR A 42 6.33 2.06 -3.83
N GLY A 43 6.22 0.97 -3.06
CA GLY A 43 5.59 -0.26 -3.52
C GLY A 43 6.33 -0.97 -4.67
N CYS A 44 7.54 -0.51 -5.04
CA CYS A 44 8.34 -1.09 -6.12
C CYS A 44 9.69 -1.57 -5.60
N VAL A 45 10.02 -2.84 -5.81
CA VAL A 45 11.29 -3.44 -5.39
C VAL A 45 11.90 -4.30 -6.48
N GLY A 46 13.12 -3.98 -6.92
CA GLY A 46 13.78 -4.67 -8.03
C GLY A 46 12.92 -4.74 -9.30
N CYS A 47 12.21 -3.65 -9.60
CA CYS A 47 11.24 -3.52 -10.68
C CYS A 47 10.11 -4.56 -10.68
N ARG A 48 9.74 -5.00 -9.47
CA ARG A 48 8.56 -5.83 -9.18
C ARG A 48 7.69 -5.12 -8.16
N ILE A 49 6.37 -5.27 -8.31
CA ILE A 49 5.41 -4.74 -7.35
C ILE A 49 5.62 -5.47 -6.02
N ARG A 50 5.71 -4.71 -4.93
CA ARG A 50 5.83 -5.20 -3.57
C ARG A 50 4.49 -5.81 -3.12
N PRO A 51 4.49 -6.94 -2.38
CA PRO A 51 3.28 -7.42 -1.72
C PRO A 51 2.62 -6.32 -0.86
N GLY A 52 1.29 -6.26 -0.84
CA GLY A 52 0.56 -5.17 -0.19
C GLY A 52 0.36 -3.93 -1.06
N PHE A 53 0.88 -3.90 -2.30
CA PHE A 53 0.72 -2.77 -3.21
C PHE A 53 0.06 -3.17 -4.52
N VAL A 54 -0.78 -2.26 -5.04
CA VAL A 54 -1.33 -2.33 -6.39
C VAL A 54 -0.98 -1.04 -7.12
N CYS A 55 -0.41 -1.20 -8.31
CA CYS A 55 -0.02 -0.08 -9.16
C CYS A 55 -0.86 -0.11 -10.45
N THR A 56 -1.50 1.00 -10.81
CA THR A 56 -2.24 1.11 -12.06
C THR A 56 -1.34 1.69 -13.15
N ARG A 57 -1.19 0.95 -14.26
CA ARG A 57 -0.17 1.21 -15.29
C ARG A 57 -0.32 2.57 -16.01
N PRO A 58 0.78 3.14 -16.55
CA PRO A 58 2.19 2.76 -16.40
C PRO A 58 2.92 3.77 -15.50
N ALA A 59 2.25 4.31 -14.48
CA ALA A 59 2.85 5.27 -13.58
C ALA A 59 3.31 4.51 -12.34
N CYS A 60 4.46 3.84 -12.46
CA CYS A 60 5.35 3.86 -11.31
C CYS A 60 6.35 5.02 -11.41
N GLY A 61 6.48 5.67 -12.57
CA GLY A 61 7.49 6.72 -12.80
C GLY A 61 7.32 7.97 -11.93
N SER A 62 8.46 8.55 -11.58
CA SER A 62 8.64 9.74 -10.75
C SER A 62 7.74 10.92 -11.17
N GLY A 63 6.73 11.21 -10.36
CA GLY A 63 5.93 12.42 -10.49
C GLY A 63 4.71 12.37 -9.57
N GLU A 64 4.84 13.00 -8.39
CA GLU A 64 3.86 13.50 -7.39
C GLU A 64 2.51 12.78 -7.12
N GLN A 65 2.13 11.74 -7.85
CA GLN A 65 0.96 10.93 -7.62
C GLN A 65 1.42 9.53 -7.22
N GLN A 66 0.92 9.04 -6.09
CA GLN A 66 1.22 7.72 -5.54
C GLN A 66 1.09 6.65 -6.64
N ALA A 67 2.25 6.23 -7.15
CA ALA A 67 2.43 5.24 -8.20
C ALA A 67 1.77 3.89 -7.88
N CYS A 68 1.64 3.60 -6.58
CA CYS A 68 1.06 2.39 -6.04
C CYS A 68 0.25 2.76 -4.81
N SER A 69 -0.94 2.19 -4.69
CA SER A 69 -1.77 2.26 -3.47
C SER A 69 -1.58 0.98 -2.66
N THR A 70 -1.72 1.09 -1.35
CA THR A 70 -1.76 -0.08 -0.47
C THR A 70 -3.08 -0.84 -0.67
N VAL A 71 -3.14 -2.10 -0.23
CA VAL A 71 -4.32 -2.96 -0.38
C VAL A 71 -4.93 -3.21 0.99
N CYS A 72 -5.85 -2.33 1.38
CA CYS A 72 -6.55 -2.52 2.64
C CYS A 72 -7.41 -3.79 2.63
N GLY A 73 -7.22 -4.65 3.62
CA GLY A 73 -7.93 -5.92 3.79
C GLY A 73 -7.14 -7.13 3.32
N ASP A 74 -5.85 -6.99 3.00
CA ASP A 74 -4.97 -8.11 2.63
C ASP A 74 -4.17 -8.69 3.81
N GLY A 75 -4.26 -8.04 4.97
CA GLY A 75 -3.61 -8.45 6.22
C GLY A 75 -2.14 -8.03 6.32
N ILE A 76 -1.69 -7.10 5.47
CA ILE A 76 -0.31 -6.64 5.40
C ILE A 76 -0.27 -5.13 5.60
N VAL A 77 0.21 -4.68 6.76
CA VAL A 77 0.37 -3.24 7.01
C VAL A 77 1.61 -2.70 6.29
N VAL A 78 1.39 -1.90 5.25
CA VAL A 78 2.45 -1.23 4.49
C VAL A 78 2.07 0.22 4.14
N GLY A 79 3.07 1.01 3.73
CA GLY A 79 2.83 2.35 3.24
C GLY A 79 2.16 3.27 4.27
N ALA A 80 0.92 3.65 4.00
CA ALA A 80 0.14 4.58 4.82
C ALA A 80 -0.91 3.90 5.71
N GLU A 81 -0.98 2.56 5.74
CA GLU A 81 -1.92 1.83 6.58
C GLU A 81 -1.50 1.91 8.04
N GLU A 82 -2.46 2.20 8.92
CA GLU A 82 -2.25 2.18 10.38
C GLU A 82 -2.48 0.77 10.94
N CYS A 83 -3.30 -0.02 10.25
CA CYS A 83 -3.67 -1.39 10.56
C CYS A 83 -4.20 -2.11 9.32
N ASP A 84 -4.24 -3.44 9.35
CA ASP A 84 -4.93 -4.26 8.37
C ASP A 84 -5.22 -5.64 8.98
N GLU A 85 -6.42 -5.82 9.52
CA GLU A 85 -6.90 -7.09 10.07
C GLU A 85 -7.54 -7.98 8.99
N GLY A 86 -7.32 -7.64 7.72
CA GLY A 86 -7.82 -8.38 6.57
C GLY A 86 -9.33 -8.29 6.46
N PHE A 87 -9.98 -9.46 6.44
CA PHE A 87 -11.44 -9.54 6.39
C PHE A 87 -12.15 -9.02 7.66
N LEU A 88 -11.40 -8.77 8.75
CA LEU A 88 -11.94 -8.28 10.01
C LEU A 88 -12.04 -6.74 10.04
N ASN A 89 -11.47 -6.04 9.06
CA ASN A 89 -11.63 -4.59 8.94
C ASN A 89 -13.12 -4.23 8.84
N ASP A 90 -13.55 -3.28 9.65
CA ASP A 90 -14.94 -2.79 9.67
C ASP A 90 -14.95 -1.36 10.20
N ASP A 91 -15.85 -0.51 9.73
CA ASP A 91 -15.96 0.89 10.20
C ASP A 91 -16.16 1.03 11.72
N LYS A 92 -16.61 -0.05 12.38
CA LYS A 92 -16.80 -0.15 13.84
C LYS A 92 -15.77 -1.03 14.53
N ALA A 93 -14.90 -1.73 13.80
CA ALA A 93 -13.78 -2.44 14.37
C ALA A 93 -12.66 -1.45 14.72
N SER A 94 -11.70 -1.88 15.53
CA SER A 94 -10.56 -1.02 15.86
C SER A 94 -9.72 -0.67 14.63
N CYS A 95 -9.66 -1.57 13.65
CA CYS A 95 -9.20 -1.29 12.30
C CYS A 95 -10.38 -1.03 11.33
N ARG A 96 -10.42 0.17 10.75
CA ARG A 96 -11.50 0.60 9.87
C ARG A 96 -11.39 -0.03 8.48
N SER A 97 -12.49 -0.01 7.71
CA SER A 97 -12.54 -0.49 6.31
C SER A 97 -11.59 0.26 5.35
N ASP A 98 -11.05 1.41 5.77
CA ASP A 98 -10.05 2.20 5.05
C ASP A 98 -8.64 2.07 5.66
N CYS A 99 -8.42 1.08 6.53
CA CYS A 99 -7.14 0.77 7.18
C CYS A 99 -6.58 1.92 8.02
N THR A 100 -7.48 2.76 8.53
CA THR A 100 -7.21 3.75 9.56
C THR A 100 -7.65 3.23 10.93
N ALA A 101 -6.99 3.69 11.98
CA ALA A 101 -7.36 3.37 13.34
C ALA A 101 -8.67 4.07 13.71
N ASN A 102 -9.55 3.39 14.45
CA ASN A 102 -10.63 4.08 15.12
C ASN A 102 -10.11 4.95 16.27
N ARG A 103 -10.82 6.06 16.55
CA ARG A 103 -10.30 7.12 17.42
C ARG A 103 -10.10 6.61 18.85
N GLY A 104 -8.85 6.59 19.30
CA GLY A 104 -8.47 6.17 20.66
C GLY A 104 -7.87 4.76 20.74
N ASP A 105 -7.79 4.06 19.61
CA ASP A 105 -7.18 2.73 19.53
C ASP A 105 -5.67 2.85 19.26
N ALA A 106 -4.90 1.98 19.88
CA ALA A 106 -3.46 1.87 19.63
C ALA A 106 -3.21 0.70 18.67
N CYS A 107 -2.41 0.92 17.63
CA CYS A 107 -2.15 -0.11 16.62
C CYS A 107 -0.75 -0.70 16.77
N ILE A 108 -0.68 -2.03 16.81
CA ILE A 108 0.57 -2.79 16.92
C ILE A 108 0.53 -3.96 15.95
N GLY A 109 1.53 -4.02 15.07
CA GLY A 109 1.60 -5.07 14.04
C GLY A 109 0.50 -4.87 13.01
N VAL A 110 -0.43 -5.82 12.91
CA VAL A 110 -1.51 -5.82 11.90
C VAL A 110 -2.85 -5.31 12.44
N GLY A 111 -3.03 -5.19 13.75
CA GLY A 111 -4.32 -4.82 14.35
C GLY A 111 -4.22 -3.60 15.25
N CYS A 112 -5.39 -3.05 15.57
CA CYS A 112 -5.54 -2.03 16.61
C CYS A 112 -6.27 -2.64 17.80
N GLU A 113 -5.86 -2.28 19.01
CA GLU A 113 -6.55 -2.69 20.23
C GLU A 113 -7.32 -1.50 20.82
N VAL A 114 -8.55 -1.78 21.25
CA VAL A 114 -9.36 -0.80 21.96
C VAL A 114 -8.72 -0.49 23.30
N SER A 115 -8.48 0.79 23.58
CA SER A 115 -8.15 1.22 24.94
C SER A 115 -9.36 0.91 25.84
N GLU A 116 -9.12 0.39 27.05
CA GLU A 116 -10.20 -0.05 27.97
C GLU A 116 -11.24 1.05 28.28
N GLU A 117 -10.93 2.30 27.97
CA GLU A 117 -11.81 3.47 28.05
C GLU A 117 -13.00 3.43 27.06
N ALA A 118 -12.87 2.78 25.90
CA ALA A 118 -13.95 2.64 24.92
C ALA A 118 -14.97 1.53 25.25
N LEU A 119 -14.61 0.58 26.11
CA LEU A 119 -15.50 -0.52 26.56
C LEU A 119 -16.51 -0.08 27.63
N GLN A 120 -16.33 1.09 28.26
CA GLN A 120 -17.22 1.55 29.32
C GLN A 120 -18.59 2.06 28.81
N GLU A 121 -18.76 2.42 27.53
CA GLU A 121 -20.07 2.88 27.02
C GLU A 121 -21.11 1.73 26.84
N PHE A 122 -20.66 0.47 26.76
CA PHE A 122 -21.54 -0.71 26.66
C PHE A 122 -21.78 -1.43 27.99
N LEU A 123 -20.89 -1.31 28.97
CA LEU A 123 -21.01 -1.98 30.28
C LEU A 123 -21.65 -1.13 31.37
N GLU A 124 -21.87 0.17 31.15
CA GLU A 124 -22.51 1.06 32.14
C GLU A 124 -23.98 1.39 31.85
N LYS A 125 -24.63 0.83 30.81
CA LYS A 125 -26.09 1.00 30.69
C LYS A 125 -26.75 0.26 31.86
N PRO A 126 -27.34 0.96 32.85
CA PRO A 126 -28.06 0.27 33.90
C PRO A 126 -29.17 -0.52 33.23
N VAL A 127 -29.24 -1.82 33.51
CA VAL A 127 -30.47 -2.58 33.31
C VAL A 127 -31.47 -1.94 34.27
N GLU A 128 -32.25 -0.97 33.77
CA GLU A 128 -33.45 -0.53 34.48
C GLU A 128 -34.39 -1.73 34.50
N LEU A 129 -34.33 -2.47 35.61
CA LEU A 129 -35.35 -3.38 36.06
C LEU A 129 -36.62 -2.53 36.28
N GLU A 130 -37.38 -2.27 35.21
CA GLU A 130 -38.77 -1.86 35.31
C GLU A 130 -39.56 -3.04 35.91
N SER A 131 -39.50 -3.13 37.23
CA SER A 131 -40.44 -3.89 38.04
C SER A 131 -41.68 -3.04 38.22
N MET A 132 -42.78 -3.50 37.61
CA MET A 132 -44.18 -3.41 38.04
C MET A 132 -44.68 -2.10 38.67
#